data_AF-A0A0G0QVQ2-F1
#
_entry.id   AF-A0A0G0QVQ2-F1
#
_cell.length_a   1.000
_cell.length_b   1.000
_cell.length_c   1.000
_cell.angle_alpha   90.00
_cell.angle_beta   90.00
_cell.angle_gamma   90.00
#
_symmetry.space_group_name_H-M   'P 1'
#
loop_
_entity.id
_entity.type
_entity.pdbx_description
1 polymer ?
#
loop_
_entity_poly.entity_id
_entity_poly.type
_entity_poly.pdbx_seq_one_letter_code
_entity_poly.pdbx_strand_id
1 'polypeptide(L)'
;MKRLIWKTFLTVVFLLVGIHFVKDITQDILSLDTFLNKFGDINENITKFPEWLVWFYHWAMVNTFFGEILILLCIPKSYMRKKFEWKREEKIIVGTLLYIVVMFTVAYFLS
;
A
#
# COMPACT_ATOMS: atom_id res chain seq x y z
N MET A 1 -7.68 -26.27 -0.24
CA MET A 1 -8.41 -25.10 0.31
C MET A 1 -7.47 -23.94 0.68
N LYS A 2 -6.54 -24.09 1.65
CA LYS A 2 -5.64 -23.00 2.09
C LYS A 2 -4.87 -22.28 0.95
N ARG A 3 -4.34 -23.03 -0.03
CA ARG A 3 -3.62 -22.46 -1.18
C ARG A 3 -4.51 -21.61 -2.10
N LEU A 4 -5.73 -22.08 -2.36
CA LEU A 4 -6.65 -21.37 -3.26
C LEU A 4 -7.06 -20.04 -2.63
N ILE A 5 -7.44 -20.07 -1.35
CA ILE A 5 -7.77 -18.88 -0.56
C ILE A 5 -6.60 -17.88 -0.56
N TRP A 6 -5.38 -18.35 -0.28
CA TRP A 6 -4.20 -17.49 -0.30
C TRP A 6 -3.97 -16.86 -1.67
N LYS A 7 -4.06 -17.64 -2.75
CA LYS A 7 -3.89 -17.12 -4.11
C LYS A 7 -4.95 -16.10 -4.49
N THR A 8 -6.21 -16.36 -4.17
CA THR A 8 -7.31 -15.40 -4.39
C THR A 8 -7.06 -14.11 -3.62
N PHE A 9 -6.68 -14.21 -2.34
CA PHE A 9 -6.31 -13.05 -1.52
C PHE A 9 -5.16 -12.26 -2.17
N LEU A 10 -4.07 -12.94 -2.57
CA LEU A 10 -2.94 -12.29 -3.25
C LEU A 10 -3.35 -11.62 -4.55
N THR A 11 -4.23 -12.22 -5.35
CA THR A 11 -4.74 -11.60 -6.58
C THR A 11 -5.50 -10.31 -6.28
N VAL A 12 -6.40 -10.32 -5.30
CA VAL A 12 -7.14 -9.12 -4.89
C VAL A 12 -6.19 -8.04 -4.40
N VAL A 13 -5.25 -8.38 -3.52
CA VAL A 13 -4.23 -7.45 -3.01
C VAL A 13 -3.41 -6.87 -4.16
N PHE A 14 -2.94 -7.71 -5.08
CA PHE A 14 -2.11 -7.27 -6.20
C PHE A 14 -2.83 -6.28 -7.11
N LEU A 15 -4.12 -6.51 -7.37
CA LEU A 15 -4.93 -5.58 -8.17
C LEU A 15 -5.16 -4.26 -7.42
N LEU A 16 -5.53 -4.31 -6.15
CA LEU A 16 -5.78 -3.10 -5.35
C LEU A 16 -4.52 -2.25 -5.21
N VAL A 17 -3.41 -2.88 -4.78
CA VAL A 17 -2.11 -2.21 -4.65
C VAL A 17 -1.60 -1.75 -6.00
N GLY A 18 -1.80 -2.52 -7.07
CA GLY A 18 -1.40 -2.12 -8.41
C GLY A 18 -2.17 -0.91 -8.93
N ILE A 19 -3.49 -0.84 -8.72
CA ILE A 19 -4.31 0.33 -9.08
C ILE A 19 -3.88 1.54 -8.24
N HIS A 20 -3.66 1.36 -6.94
CA HIS A 20 -3.21 2.43 -6.05
C HIS A 20 -1.83 2.97 -6.48
N PHE A 21 -0.86 2.08 -6.70
CA PHE A 21 0.47 2.46 -7.16
C PHE A 21 0.44 3.21 -8.50
N VAL A 22 -0.43 2.79 -9.42
CA VAL A 22 -0.63 3.51 -10.70
C VAL A 22 -1.26 4.87 -10.45
N LYS A 23 -2.24 4.98 -9.54
CA LYS A 23 -2.82 6.27 -9.11
C LYS A 23 -1.70 7.21 -8.66
N ASP A 24 -0.88 6.80 -7.70
CA ASP A 24 0.20 7.62 -7.13
C ASP A 24 1.24 8.04 -8.20
N ILE A 25 1.64 7.14 -9.10
CA ILE A 25 2.53 7.51 -10.21
C ILE A 25 1.87 8.56 -11.10
N THR A 26 0.62 8.32 -11.52
CA THR A 26 -0.04 9.20 -12.47
C THR A 26 -0.36 10.58 -11.89
N GLN A 27 -0.80 10.64 -10.63
CA GLN A 27 -1.23 11.86 -9.97
C GLN A 27 -0.07 12.61 -9.33
N ASP A 28 0.69 11.94 -8.47
CA ASP A 28 1.68 12.63 -7.63
C ASP A 28 2.99 12.86 -8.37
N ILE A 29 3.42 11.89 -9.19
CA ILE A 29 4.70 11.97 -9.90
C ILE A 29 4.54 12.64 -11.26
N LEU A 30 3.51 12.26 -12.03
CA LEU A 30 3.32 12.73 -13.41
C LEU A 30 2.31 13.88 -13.54
N SER A 31 1.57 14.22 -12.48
CA SER A 31 0.56 15.28 -12.48
C SER A 31 -0.46 15.17 -13.62
N LEU A 32 -0.83 13.94 -13.98
CA LEU A 32 -1.79 13.64 -15.04
C LEU A 32 -3.22 13.65 -14.50
N ASP A 33 -4.12 14.29 -15.25
CA ASP A 33 -5.54 14.21 -14.97
C ASP A 33 -6.10 12.87 -15.46
N THR A 34 -6.37 11.95 -14.53
CA THR A 34 -6.87 10.61 -14.85
C THR A 34 -8.23 10.36 -14.21
N PHE A 35 -8.98 9.36 -14.69
CA PHE A 35 -10.26 9.00 -14.05
C PHE A 35 -10.08 8.63 -12.56
N LEU A 36 -8.87 8.21 -12.17
CA LEU A 36 -8.52 7.88 -10.80
C LEU A 36 -8.56 9.11 -9.87
N ASN A 37 -8.54 10.33 -10.42
CA ASN A 37 -8.67 11.58 -9.67
C ASN A 37 -10.04 11.69 -8.98
N LYS A 38 -11.05 10.95 -9.46
CA LYS A 38 -12.36 10.86 -8.83
C LYS A 38 -12.35 10.15 -7.47
N PHE A 39 -11.31 9.38 -7.16
CA PHE A 39 -11.17 8.75 -5.85
C PHE A 39 -10.75 9.74 -4.76
N GLY A 40 -10.40 10.98 -5.15
CA GLY A 40 -10.07 12.07 -4.24
C GLY A 40 -8.76 11.86 -3.49
N ASP A 41 -8.30 12.95 -2.88
CA ASP A 41 -7.19 12.94 -1.95
C ASP A 41 -7.69 13.09 -0.53
N ILE A 42 -7.04 12.37 0.36
CA ILE A 42 -7.26 12.49 1.79
C ILE A 42 -6.58 13.79 2.22
N ASN A 43 -7.34 14.77 2.72
CA ASN A 43 -6.81 16.05 3.18
C ASN A 43 -6.56 16.00 4.68
N GLU A 44 -5.37 15.62 5.13
CA GLU A 44 -5.10 15.51 6.56
C GLU A 44 -4.86 16.86 7.24
N ASN A 45 -5.52 17.09 8.37
CA ASN A 45 -5.31 18.24 9.24
C ASN A 45 -4.24 17.96 10.31
N ILE A 46 -2.97 18.13 9.92
CA ILE A 46 -1.82 17.95 10.80
C ILE A 46 -1.33 19.24 11.48
N THR A 47 -2.07 20.34 11.33
CA THR A 47 -1.66 21.69 11.80
C THR A 47 -1.46 21.79 13.32
N LYS A 48 -2.05 20.86 14.09
CA LYS A 48 -1.98 20.84 15.56
C LYS A 48 -0.80 20.03 16.11
N PHE A 49 -0.06 19.31 15.27
CA PHE A 49 1.04 18.48 15.72
C PHE A 49 2.35 19.27 15.82
N PRO A 50 3.24 18.90 16.75
CA PRO A 50 4.61 19.39 16.76
C PRO A 50 5.34 18.97 15.47
N GLU A 51 6.26 19.81 15.02
CA GLU A 51 6.92 19.67 13.72
C GLU A 51 7.59 18.30 13.50
N TRP A 52 8.21 17.73 14.54
CA TRP A 52 8.85 16.42 14.44
C TRP A 52 7.86 15.28 14.14
N LEU A 53 6.61 15.38 14.61
CA LEU A 53 5.56 14.42 14.29
C LEU A 53 5.06 14.58 12.85
N VAL A 54 5.00 15.82 12.36
CA VAL A 54 4.67 16.12 10.96
C VAL A 54 5.72 15.52 10.03
N TRP A 55 7.01 15.72 10.32
CA TRP A 55 8.11 15.11 9.56
C TRP A 55 8.07 13.59 9.59
N PHE A 56 7.84 12.99 10.76
CA PHE A 56 7.70 11.55 10.89
C PHE A 56 6.51 11.02 10.08
N TYR A 57 5.36 11.70 10.13
CA TYR A 57 4.17 11.33 9.37
C TYR A 57 4.43 11.35 7.87
N HIS A 58 4.98 12.44 7.34
CA HIS A 58 5.31 12.53 5.92
C HIS A 58 6.32 11.48 5.49
N TRP A 59 7.37 11.26 6.30
CA TRP A 59 8.33 10.19 6.04
C TRP A 59 7.63 8.82 5.99
N ALA A 60 6.74 8.53 6.94
CA ALA A 60 6.00 7.27 6.97
C ALA A 60 5.05 7.14 5.76
N MET A 61 4.33 8.19 5.38
CA MET A 61 3.47 8.20 4.19
C MET A 61 4.28 7.97 2.91
N VAL A 62 5.44 8.60 2.73
CA VAL A 62 6.30 8.29 1.56
C VAL A 62 6.77 6.83 1.54
N ASN A 63 6.97 6.21 2.71
CA ASN A 63 7.32 4.79 2.79
C ASN A 63 6.19 3.84 2.41
N THR A 64 4.92 4.27 2.35
CA THR A 64 3.84 3.41 1.85
C THR A 64 4.05 3.10 0.36
N PHE A 65 4.47 4.07 -0.44
CA PHE A 65 4.82 3.89 -1.86
C PHE A 65 5.90 2.81 -2.06
N PHE A 66 6.98 2.84 -1.26
CA PHE A 66 8.00 1.79 -1.31
C PHE A 66 7.46 0.42 -0.83
N GLY A 67 6.54 0.44 0.13
CA GLY A 67 5.81 -0.75 0.56
C GLY A 67 5.00 -1.39 -0.58
N GLU A 68 4.32 -0.58 -1.38
CA GLU A 68 3.56 -1.05 -2.54
C GLU A 68 4.45 -1.75 -3.56
N ILE A 69 5.61 -1.16 -3.88
CA ILE A 69 6.63 -1.78 -4.74
C ILE A 69 7.04 -3.15 -4.19
N LEU A 70 7.33 -3.24 -2.88
CA LEU A 70 7.70 -4.51 -2.25
C LEU A 70 6.61 -5.56 -2.39
N ILE A 71 5.34 -5.19 -2.18
CA ILE A 71 4.19 -6.08 -2.35
C ILE A 71 4.10 -6.54 -3.82
N LEU A 72 4.16 -5.62 -4.78
CA LEU A 72 4.07 -5.93 -6.21
C LEU A 72 5.20 -6.85 -6.69
N LEU A 73 6.39 -6.80 -6.08
CA LEU A 73 7.49 -7.70 -6.38
C LEU A 73 7.38 -9.05 -5.65
N CYS A 74 6.88 -9.07 -4.42
CA CYS A 74 6.81 -10.27 -3.59
C CYS A 74 5.63 -11.18 -3.99
N ILE A 75 4.50 -10.61 -4.40
CA ILE A 75 3.29 -11.38 -4.73
C ILE A 75 3.55 -12.35 -5.91
N PRO A 76 4.12 -11.93 -7.07
CA PRO A 76 4.40 -12.86 -8.17
C PRO A 76 5.30 -14.02 -7.73
N LYS A 77 6.36 -13.72 -6.96
CA LYS A 77 7.27 -14.73 -6.40
C LYS A 77 6.53 -15.72 -5.50
N SER A 78 5.66 -15.23 -4.62
CA SER A 78 4.81 -16.08 -3.77
C SER A 78 3.81 -16.90 -4.60
N TYR A 79 3.25 -16.32 -5.66
CA TYR A 79 2.20 -16.93 -6.47
C TYR A 79 2.71 -18.09 -7.33
N MET A 80 3.96 -18.01 -7.81
CA MET A 80 4.62 -19.04 -8.62
C MET A 80 4.91 -20.33 -7.84
N ARG A 81 4.85 -20.31 -6.50
CA ARG A 81 5.13 -21.50 -5.69
C ARG A 81 4.04 -22.58 -5.82
N LYS A 82 4.51 -23.84 -5.81
CA LYS A 82 3.64 -25.03 -5.88
C LYS A 82 2.84 -25.25 -4.59
N LYS A 83 3.38 -24.85 -3.44
CA LYS A 83 2.75 -24.99 -2.11
C LYS A 83 2.75 -23.65 -1.37
N PHE A 84 1.75 -23.44 -0.53
CA PHE A 84 1.72 -22.32 0.41
C PHE A 84 2.61 -22.65 1.60
N GLU A 85 3.55 -21.78 1.92
CA GLU A 85 4.49 -21.92 3.02
C GLU A 85 4.74 -20.52 3.60
N TRP A 86 4.81 -20.39 4.92
CA TRP A 86 5.07 -19.11 5.58
C TRP A 86 6.54 -18.70 5.46
N LYS A 87 6.94 -18.25 4.27
CA LYS A 87 8.31 -17.83 3.95
C LYS A 87 8.48 -16.33 4.08
N ARG A 88 9.67 -15.85 3.70
CA ARG A 88 10.07 -14.45 3.78
C ARG A 88 9.11 -13.56 2.99
N GLU A 89 8.68 -13.96 1.80
CA GLU A 89 7.80 -13.14 0.97
C GLU A 89 6.42 -12.97 1.58
N GLU A 90 5.82 -14.02 2.16
CA GLU A 90 4.54 -13.91 2.87
C GLU A 90 4.66 -12.95 4.06
N LYS A 91 5.78 -13.00 4.79
CA LYS A 91 6.03 -12.11 5.94
C LYS A 91 6.17 -10.66 5.50
N ILE A 92 6.85 -10.43 4.38
CA ILE A 92 6.96 -9.10 3.77
C ILE A 92 5.57 -8.63 3.32
N ILE A 93 4.83 -9.45 2.55
CA ILE A 93 3.50 -9.08 2.06
C ILE A 93 2.57 -8.70 3.21
N VAL A 94 2.45 -9.56 4.24
CA VAL A 94 1.55 -9.29 5.36
C VAL A 94 2.04 -8.14 6.22
N GLY A 95 3.34 -8.06 6.52
CA GLY A 95 3.91 -6.96 7.31
C GLY A 95 3.73 -5.61 6.63
N THR A 96 4.00 -5.53 5.33
CA THR A 96 3.83 -4.30 4.54
C THR A 96 2.36 -3.95 4.36
N LEU A 97 1.47 -4.93 4.15
CA LEU A 97 0.04 -4.68 4.11
C LEU A 97 -0.48 -4.08 5.42
N LEU A 98 -0.07 -4.66 6.56
CA LEU A 98 -0.44 -4.12 7.87
C LEU A 98 0.07 -2.69 8.06
N TYR A 99 1.31 -2.42 7.66
CA TYR A 99 1.86 -1.07 7.69
C TYR A 99 1.03 -0.08 6.86
N ILE A 100 0.72 -0.43 5.60
CA ILE A 100 -0.08 0.41 4.71
C ILE A 100 -1.48 0.66 5.30
N VAL A 101 -2.16 -0.40 5.77
CA VAL A 101 -3.50 -0.27 6.38
C VAL A 101 -3.47 0.64 7.60
N VAL A 102 -2.46 0.53 8.47
CA VAL A 102 -2.30 1.42 9.63
C VAL A 102 -2.12 2.86 9.18
N MET A 103 -1.24 3.12 8.20
CA MET A 103 -1.01 4.47 7.70
C MET A 103 -2.26 5.08 7.07
N PHE A 104 -3.00 4.33 6.24
CA PHE A 104 -4.30 4.78 5.70
C PHE A 104 -5.32 5.08 6.80
N THR A 105 -5.36 4.24 7.84
CA THR A 105 -6.28 4.45 8.97
C THR A 105 -5.91 5.74 9.70
N VAL A 106 -4.61 5.98 9.93
CA VAL A 106 -4.12 7.23 10.53
C VAL A 106 -4.49 8.43 9.66
N ALA A 107 -4.21 8.39 8.36
CA ALA A 107 -4.56 9.46 7.43
C ALA A 107 -6.06 9.79 7.47
N TYR A 108 -6.91 8.75 7.47
CA TYR A 108 -8.37 8.90 7.59
C TYR A 108 -8.80 9.56 8.92
N PHE A 109 -8.19 9.19 10.05
CA PHE A 109 -8.49 9.82 11.33
C PHE A 109 -7.99 11.27 11.44
N LEU A 110 -7.00 11.63 10.63
CA LEU A 110 -6.44 12.97 10.57
C LEU A 110 -7.16 13.86 9.55
N SER A 111 -8.03 13.31 8.70
CA SER A 111 -8.85 14.04 7.73
C SER A 111 -9.97 14.82 8.40
#